data_AF-A0A7V7XER7-F1
#
_entry.id   AF-A0A7V7XER7-F1
#
_cell.length_a   1.000
_cell.length_b   1.000
_cell.length_c   1.000
_cell.angle_alpha   90.00
_cell.angle_beta   90.00
_cell.angle_gamma   90.00
#
_symmetry.space_group_name_H-M   'P 1'
#
loop_
_entity.id
_entity.type
_entity.pdbx_description
1 polymer ?
#
loop_
_entity_poly.entity_id
_entity_poly.type
_entity_poly.pdbx_seq_one_letter_code
_entity_poly.pdbx_strand_id
1 'polypeptide(L)'
;MDTLQELIRSTLEFYARFDVQPQLESAVRVFREEVDELIEAAALGTDPAHIAEEAADVMVTAIGICLSRGVDPAALIEQAQKVVIKNDRKTHETHAVNEQGKIARRTD
;
A
#
# COMPACT_ATOMS: atom_id res chain seq x y z
N MET A 1 15.85 10.62 -2.23
CA MET A 1 15.31 9.44 -2.92
C MET A 1 13.88 9.27 -2.43
N ASP A 2 12.95 8.83 -3.27
CA ASP A 2 11.55 8.66 -2.88
C ASP A 2 11.42 7.42 -1.96
N THR A 3 10.70 7.53 -0.83
CA THR A 3 10.52 6.43 0.13
C THR A 3 9.90 5.19 -0.53
N LEU A 4 9.00 5.36 -1.50
CA LEU A 4 8.45 4.22 -2.24
C LEU A 4 9.54 3.49 -3.05
N GLN A 5 10.47 4.24 -3.65
CA GLN A 5 11.60 3.64 -4.36
C GLN A 5 12.50 2.87 -3.40
N GLU A 6 12.73 3.40 -2.19
CA GLU A 6 13.51 2.73 -1.15
C GLU A 6 12.84 1.45 -0.67
N LEU A 7 11.53 1.45 -0.43
CA LEU A 7 10.77 0.26 -0.07
C LEU A 7 10.87 -0.81 -1.15
N ILE A 8 10.59 -0.46 -2.41
CA ILE A 8 10.66 -1.43 -3.52
C ILE A 8 12.07 -2.04 -3.64
N ARG A 9 13.11 -1.21 -3.56
CA ARG A 9 14.50 -1.69 -3.59
C ARG A 9 14.79 -2.61 -2.41
N SER A 10 14.41 -2.21 -1.19
CA SER A 10 14.62 -3.01 0.01
C SER A 10 13.93 -4.38 -0.09
N THR A 11 12.70 -4.43 -0.63
CA THR A 11 11.95 -5.67 -0.87
C THR A 11 12.64 -6.57 -1.89
N LEU A 12 13.13 -6.02 -3.00
CA LEU A 12 13.88 -6.79 -4.01
C LEU A 12 15.18 -7.36 -3.43
N GLU A 13 15.93 -6.54 -2.70
CA GLU A 13 17.15 -6.96 -2.02
C GLU A 13 16.86 -8.02 -0.95
N PHE A 14 15.74 -7.92 -0.24
CA PHE A 14 15.30 -8.94 0.71
C PHE A 14 15.11 -10.29 0.02
N TYR A 15 14.32 -10.36 -1.05
CA TYR A 15 14.13 -11.62 -1.78
C TYR A 15 15.44 -12.17 -2.35
N ALA A 16 16.33 -11.30 -2.86
CA ALA A 16 17.64 -11.69 -3.36
C ALA A 16 18.54 -12.29 -2.27
N ARG A 17 18.52 -11.77 -1.03
CA ARG A 17 19.32 -12.31 0.09
C ARG A 17 18.97 -13.77 0.42
N PHE A 18 17.72 -14.18 0.17
CA PHE A 18 17.24 -15.52 0.46
C PHE A 18 17.16 -16.42 -0.78
N ASP A 19 17.59 -15.94 -1.96
CA ASP A 19 17.48 -16.65 -3.24
C ASP A 19 16.06 -17.18 -3.53
N VAL A 20 15.06 -16.37 -3.16
CA VAL A 20 13.64 -16.69 -3.38
C VAL A 20 13.01 -15.71 -4.36
N GLN A 21 12.05 -16.20 -5.13
CA GLN A 21 11.13 -15.37 -5.87
C GLN A 21 9.78 -15.37 -5.16
N PRO A 22 9.13 -14.21 -4.96
CA PRO A 22 7.83 -14.16 -4.31
C PRO A 22 6.81 -14.97 -5.10
N GLN A 23 6.22 -15.97 -4.47
CA GLN A 23 5.11 -16.73 -5.03
C GLN A 23 3.79 -16.06 -4.66
N LEU A 24 2.86 -16.00 -5.61
CA LEU A 24 1.60 -15.26 -5.43
C LEU A 24 0.82 -15.73 -4.19
N GLU A 25 0.69 -17.05 -4.00
CA GLU A 25 -0.07 -17.60 -2.87
C GLU A 25 0.54 -17.19 -1.53
N SER A 26 1.86 -17.29 -1.39
CA SER A 26 2.58 -16.87 -0.20
C SER A 26 2.50 -15.36 0.01
N ALA A 27 2.67 -14.55 -1.04
CA ALA A 27 2.59 -13.10 -0.96
C ALA A 27 1.19 -12.61 -0.56
N VAL A 28 0.13 -13.23 -1.08
CA VAL A 28 -1.26 -12.93 -0.70
C VAL A 28 -1.54 -13.34 0.73
N ARG A 29 -1.01 -14.48 1.20
CA ARG A 29 -1.15 -14.90 2.59
C ARG A 29 -0.51 -13.89 3.54
N VAL A 30 0.74 -13.52 3.32
CA VAL A 30 1.46 -12.56 4.16
C VAL A 30 0.78 -11.19 4.12
N PHE A 31 0.35 -10.70 2.95
CA PHE A 31 -0.40 -9.44 2.86
C PHE A 31 -1.69 -9.45 3.69
N ARG A 32 -2.39 -10.58 3.79
CA ARG A 32 -3.58 -10.68 4.65
C ARG A 32 -3.21 -10.63 6.13
N GLU A 33 -2.13 -11.31 6.51
CA GLU A 33 -1.59 -11.28 7.88
C GLU A 33 -1.34 -9.80 8.29
N GLU A 34 -0.58 -9.03 7.50
CA GLU A 34 -0.30 -7.61 7.83
C GLU A 34 -1.55 -6.71 7.83
N VAL A 35 -2.54 -6.99 6.97
CA VAL A 35 -3.80 -6.23 6.95
C VAL A 35 -4.59 -6.49 8.23
N ASP A 36 -4.63 -7.74 8.70
CA ASP A 36 -5.31 -8.10 9.94
C ASP A 36 -4.57 -7.47 11.15
N GLU A 37 -3.24 -7.46 11.15
CA GLU A 37 -2.41 -6.82 12.19
C GLU A 37 -2.63 -5.29 12.24
N LEU A 38 -2.66 -4.61 11.09
CA LEU A 38 -3.01 -3.19 11.01
C LEU A 38 -4.42 -2.90 11.56
N ILE A 39 -5.40 -3.74 11.23
CA ILE A 39 -6.78 -3.59 11.72
C ILE A 39 -6.82 -3.75 13.24
N GLU A 40 -6.11 -4.75 13.78
CA GLU A 40 -6.02 -4.99 15.23
C GLU A 40 -5.34 -3.81 15.94
N ALA A 41 -4.18 -3.36 15.47
CA ALA A 41 -3.46 -2.22 16.02
C ALA A 41 -4.32 -0.95 16.03
N ALA A 42 -5.04 -0.69 14.94
CA ALA A 42 -5.95 0.46 14.84
C ALA A 42 -7.18 0.34 15.77
N ALA A 43 -7.70 -0.87 15.96
CA ALA A 43 -8.85 -1.12 16.85
C ALA A 43 -8.48 -0.97 18.33
N LEU A 44 -7.27 -1.38 18.72
CA LEU A 44 -6.74 -1.17 20.06
C LEU A 44 -6.43 0.31 20.32
N GLY A 45 -5.87 1.01 19.33
CA GLY A 45 -5.75 2.47 19.32
C GLY A 45 -4.80 3.06 20.36
N THR A 46 -3.98 2.23 21.03
CA THR A 46 -3.15 2.67 22.17
C THR A 46 -1.77 3.17 21.78
N ASP A 47 -1.26 2.84 20.59
CA ASP A 47 0.09 3.20 20.14
C ASP A 47 0.11 3.63 18.66
N PRO A 48 0.16 4.93 18.37
CA PRO A 48 0.28 5.45 17.01
C PRO A 48 1.54 5.02 16.26
N ALA A 49 2.63 4.72 16.97
CA ALA A 49 3.88 4.27 16.35
C ALA A 49 3.70 2.85 15.81
N HIS A 50 3.10 1.96 16.61
CA HIS A 50 2.77 0.61 16.19
C HIS A 50 1.80 0.60 15.00
N ILE A 51 0.75 1.43 15.00
CA ILE A 51 -0.16 1.57 13.83
C ILE A 51 0.61 1.98 12.57
N ALA A 52 1.60 2.87 12.70
CA ALA A 52 2.41 3.31 11.57
C ALA A 52 3.36 2.21 11.05
N GLU A 53 3.87 1.37 11.95
CA GLU A 53 4.67 0.18 11.62
C GLU A 53 3.83 -0.81 10.79
N GLU A 54 2.67 -1.24 11.30
CA GLU A 54 1.79 -2.16 10.59
C GLU A 54 1.34 -1.60 9.23
N ALA A 55 1.10 -0.29 9.15
CA ALA A 55 0.76 0.36 7.89
C ALA A 55 1.91 0.30 6.87
N ALA A 56 3.15 0.40 7.32
CA ALA A 56 4.31 0.25 6.44
C ALA A 56 4.49 -1.20 5.98
N ASP A 57 4.22 -2.19 6.85
CA ASP A 57 4.30 -3.61 6.49
C ASP A 57 3.23 -4.01 5.46
N VAL A 58 2.02 -3.47 5.58
CA VAL A 58 1.00 -3.57 4.53
C VAL A 58 1.48 -3.01 3.18
N MET A 59 2.22 -1.89 3.19
CA MET A 59 2.79 -1.33 1.95
C MET A 59 3.85 -2.27 1.34
N VAL A 60 4.73 -2.82 2.17
CA VAL A 60 5.79 -3.75 1.74
C VAL A 60 5.20 -5.04 1.16
N THR A 61 4.17 -5.60 1.80
CA THR A 61 3.57 -6.85 1.35
C THR A 61 2.68 -6.67 0.13
N ALA A 62 2.06 -5.50 -0.05
CA ALA A 62 1.43 -5.12 -1.31
C ALA A 62 2.45 -5.05 -2.47
N ILE A 63 3.65 -4.49 -2.24
CA ILE A 63 4.75 -4.52 -3.21
C ILE A 63 5.12 -5.98 -3.53
N GLY A 64 5.21 -6.85 -2.51
CA GLY A 64 5.47 -8.29 -2.68
C GLY A 64 4.47 -8.98 -3.62
N ILE A 65 3.17 -8.66 -3.51
CA ILE A 65 2.15 -9.16 -4.44
C ILE A 65 2.44 -8.68 -5.88
N CYS A 66 2.71 -7.40 -6.07
CA CYS A 66 3.03 -6.84 -7.39
C CYS A 66 4.22 -7.56 -8.03
N LEU A 67 5.31 -7.74 -7.27
CA LEU A 67 6.51 -8.43 -7.73
C LEU A 67 6.23 -9.90 -8.08
N SER A 68 5.41 -10.61 -7.29
CA SER A 68 5.00 -12.00 -7.58
C SER A 68 4.24 -12.17 -8.91
N ARG A 69 3.71 -11.08 -9.46
CA ARG A 69 3.01 -11.03 -10.76
C ARG A 69 3.85 -10.42 -11.87
N GLY A 70 5.12 -10.12 -11.62
CA GLY A 70 6.02 -9.50 -12.59
C GLY A 70 5.67 -8.05 -12.91
N VAL A 71 5.01 -7.33 -11.99
CA VAL A 71 4.77 -5.90 -12.16
C VAL A 71 6.13 -5.18 -12.07
N ASP A 72 6.42 -4.36 -13.08
CA ASP A 72 7.62 -3.53 -13.11
C ASP A 72 7.59 -2.50 -11.96
N PRO A 73 8.63 -2.43 -11.11
CA PRO A 73 8.83 -1.36 -10.14
C PRO A 73 8.55 0.05 -10.66
N ALA A 74 8.97 0.36 -11.89
CA ALA A 74 8.75 1.67 -12.49
C ALA A 74 7.25 1.96 -12.71
N ALA A 75 6.50 0.95 -13.13
CA ALA A 75 5.05 1.07 -13.30
C ALA A 75 4.33 1.26 -11.96
N LEU A 76 4.79 0.62 -10.89
CA LEU A 76 4.23 0.81 -9.56
C LEU A 76 4.41 2.25 -9.06
N ILE A 77 5.62 2.81 -9.23
CA ILE A 77 5.92 4.22 -8.90
C ILE A 77 5.06 5.18 -9.72
N GLU A 78 4.94 4.95 -11.03
CA GLU A 78 4.11 5.78 -11.91
C GLU A 78 2.63 5.78 -11.45
N GLN A 79 2.09 4.63 -11.06
CA GLN A 79 0.72 4.53 -10.57
C GLN A 79 0.53 5.23 -9.21
N ALA A 80 1.50 5.13 -8.30
CA ALA A 80 1.47 5.86 -7.04
C ALA A 80 1.42 7.38 -7.29
N GLN A 81 2.26 7.89 -8.20
CA GLN A 81 2.25 9.31 -8.58
C GLN A 81 0.91 9.73 -9.22
N LYS A 82 0.31 8.89 -10.08
CA LYS A 82 -1.03 9.15 -10.63
C LYS A 82 -2.10 9.22 -9.56
N VAL A 83 -2.01 8.42 -8.50
CA VAL A 83 -2.93 8.49 -7.36
C VAL A 83 -2.79 9.81 -6.61
N VAL A 84 -1.55 10.26 -6.35
CA VAL A 84 -1.27 11.57 -5.73
C VAL A 84 -1.93 12.68 -6.56
N ILE A 85 -1.57 12.80 -7.84
CA ILE A 85 -2.10 13.84 -8.74
C ILE A 85 -3.64 13.80 -8.80
N LYS A 86 -4.23 12.60 -8.88
CA LYS A 86 -5.68 12.44 -8.92
C LYS A 86 -6.34 12.89 -7.62
N ASN A 87 -5.73 12.62 -6.47
CA ASN A 87 -6.26 13.02 -5.17
C ASN A 87 -6.12 14.52 -4.94
N ASP A 88 -4.99 15.12 -5.31
CA ASP A 88 -4.74 16.56 -5.18
C ASP A 88 -5.71 17.42 -6.01
N ARG A 89 -6.26 16.84 -7.10
CA ARG A 89 -7.29 17.48 -7.93
C ARG A 89 -8.69 17.40 -7.32
N LYS A 90 -8.90 16.64 -6.24
CA LYS A 90 -10.23 16.53 -5.61
C LYS A 90 -10.49 17.77 -4.76
N THR A 91 -11.59 18.44 -5.05
CA THR A 91 -12.04 19.64 -4.34
C THR A 91 -13.44 19.43 -3.79
N HIS A 92 -13.87 20.26 -2.83
CA HIS A 92 -15.26 20.24 -2.34
C HIS A 92 -16.31 20.55 -3.42
N GLU A 93 -15.89 21.23 -4.50
CA GLU A 93 -16.72 21.50 -5.68
C GLU A 93 -16.96 20.24 -6.50
N THR A 94 -15.94 19.38 -6.64
CA THR A 94 -16.01 18.18 -7.48
C THR A 94 -16.37 16.91 -6.71
N HIS A 95 -16.19 16.91 -5.39
CA HIS A 95 -16.34 15.75 -4.51
C HIS A 95 -17.11 16.09 -3.22
N ALA A 96 -17.79 15.08 -2.67
CA ALA A 96 -18.46 15.13 -1.37
C ALA A 96 -18.24 13.82 -0.63
N VAL A 97 -18.43 13.85 0.70
CA VAL A 97 -18.50 12.63 1.51
C VAL A 97 -19.86 11.97 1.27
N ASN A 98 -19.86 10.73 0.81
CA ASN A 98 -21.10 9.97 0.61
C ASN A 98 -21.60 9.36 1.92
N GLU A 99 -22.75 8.67 1.89
CA GLU A 99 -23.37 8.03 3.07
C GLU A 99 -22.49 6.97 3.75
N GLN A 100 -21.48 6.45 3.04
CA GLN A 100 -20.52 5.46 3.54
C GLN A 100 -19.24 6.12 4.12
N GLY A 101 -19.20 7.46 4.22
CA GLY A 101 -18.03 8.19 4.69
C GLY A 101 -16.90 8.32 3.65
N LYS A 102 -17.11 7.86 2.42
CA LYS A 102 -16.10 7.92 1.34
C LYS A 102 -16.19 9.26 0.60
N ILE A 103 -15.03 9.89 0.38
CA ILE A 103 -14.93 11.02 -0.55
C ILE A 103 -15.13 10.50 -1.98
N ALA A 104 -16.27 10.85 -2.57
CA ALA A 104 -16.68 10.44 -3.91
C ALA A 104 -16.94 11.66 -4.80
N ARG A 105 -16.81 11.48 -6.12
CA ARG A 105 -17.16 12.52 -7.08
C ARG A 105 -18.64 12.83 -6.93
N ARG A 106 -19.02 14.11 -6.96
CA ARG A 106 -20.43 14.49 -7.05
C ARG A 106 -20.98 13.94 -8.36
N THR A 107 -22.00 13.11 -8.27
CA THR A 107 -22.88 12.81 -9.40
C THR A 107 -23.90 13.93 -9.47
N ASP A 108 -24.10 14.48 -10.67
CA ASP A 108 -25.19 15.43 -10.94
C ASP A 108 -26.56 14.79 -10.62
#